data_AF-F1L820-F1
#
_entry.id   AF-F1L820-F1
#
_cell.length_a   1.000
_cell.length_b   1.000
_cell.length_c   1.000
_cell.angle_alpha   90.00
_cell.angle_beta   90.00
_cell.angle_gamma   90.00
#
_symmetry.space_group_name_H-M   'P 1'
#
loop_
_entity.id
_entity.type
_entity.pdbx_description
1 polymer ?
#
loop_
_entity_poly.entity_id
_entity_poly.type
_entity_poly.pdbx_seq_one_letter_code
_entity_poly.pdbx_strand_id
1 'polypeptide(L)'
;MLTKTFFIDWERPQPVVTSDVTKPPSADLTKGVTTAPTVIWRTYLVANEWNELQNYRKTSIAVQMITMAVLLKWLQLENWAAVAPGFSTEHRSPPFSESRLSRFALNSFLYLTIAAVQWVFHVLIIERILVDPFHSMIDLCSIANISVLSLTHPLYGYYIHGRSVHGRADTDMAHMNQYLQNERDNLCGNRGLEPGSDLQTFIVCLPKAFRDQFDEIAAKVFIPTTQTVRLTGTEATTAKVQKIAKVHDEINQFLMEFIDHSNTTADYVLRDRSFLESVLDIDFKDTTQTGNFARDNSEMAFSGAFVYGNEWSYLSFELLLFSCIDLATTNSAFAAFITFTFSTLFRKSCSVFFTNSLTKSSFVDQRFLF
;
A
#
# COMPACT_ATOMS: atom_id res chain seq x y z
N MET A 1 -1.72 -6.84 -8.83
CA MET A 1 -1.50 -5.88 -7.73
C MET A 1 -2.80 -5.31 -7.14
N LEU A 2 -3.95 -5.97 -7.29
CA LEU A 2 -5.12 -5.53 -6.52
C LEU A 2 -4.98 -6.14 -5.13
N THR A 3 -4.75 -5.29 -4.13
CA THR A 3 -4.64 -5.72 -2.73
C THR A 3 -5.97 -5.52 -2.02
N LYS A 4 -6.22 -6.38 -1.02
CA LYS A 4 -7.29 -6.17 -0.04
C LYS A 4 -6.66 -5.57 1.19
N THR A 5 -6.92 -4.30 1.43
CA THR A 5 -6.38 -3.56 2.58
C THR A 5 -7.47 -3.35 3.63
N PHE A 6 -7.12 -3.62 4.89
CA PHE A 6 -7.95 -3.44 6.06
C PHE A 6 -7.23 -2.53 7.05
N PHE A 7 -7.97 -1.58 7.62
CA PHE A 7 -7.49 -0.68 8.66
C PHE A 7 -8.05 -1.15 9.99
N ILE A 8 -7.17 -1.38 10.95
CA ILE A 8 -7.52 -1.85 12.29
C ILE A 8 -7.41 -0.66 13.23
N ASP A 9 -8.55 -0.15 13.69
CA ASP A 9 -8.62 0.98 14.63
C ASP A 9 -8.59 0.45 16.06
N TRP A 10 -7.51 0.80 16.79
CA TRP A 10 -7.29 0.37 18.17
C TRP A 10 -7.95 1.30 19.20
N GLU A 11 -8.55 2.40 18.76
CA GLU A 11 -9.23 3.34 19.65
C GLU A 11 -10.45 2.67 20.29
N ARG A 12 -10.66 2.93 21.59
CA ARG A 12 -11.78 2.35 22.34
C ARG A 12 -12.87 3.39 22.63
N PRO A 13 -14.17 2.99 22.64
CA PRO A 13 -15.26 3.87 23.05
C PRO A 13 -15.03 4.46 24.45
N GLN A 14 -15.28 5.75 24.62
CA GLN A 14 -15.04 6.43 25.89
C GLN A 14 -16.27 6.45 26.79
N PRO A 15 -16.13 6.15 28.10
CA PRO A 15 -17.23 6.31 29.04
C PRO A 15 -17.52 7.81 29.23
N VAL A 16 -18.68 8.24 28.78
CA VAL A 16 -19.27 9.55 29.04
C VAL A 16 -20.12 9.44 30.30
N VAL A 17 -19.71 10.15 31.35
CA VAL A 17 -20.52 10.29 32.55
C VAL A 17 -21.55 11.38 32.28
N THR A 18 -22.78 10.96 31.99
CA THR A 18 -23.91 11.88 31.86
C THR A 18 -24.35 12.29 33.27
N SER A 19 -23.86 13.42 33.77
CA SER A 19 -24.35 14.00 35.02
C SER A 19 -25.69 14.67 34.76
N ASP A 20 -26.79 13.96 35.02
CA ASP A 20 -28.13 14.54 35.10
C ASP A 20 -28.15 15.56 36.25
N VAL A 21 -28.18 16.86 35.92
CA VAL A 21 -28.22 17.99 36.88
C VAL A 21 -29.50 17.99 37.74
N THR A 22 -30.48 17.13 37.43
CA THR A 22 -31.84 17.14 38.00
C THR A 22 -32.11 16.05 39.04
N LYS A 23 -31.15 15.17 39.38
CA LYS A 23 -31.33 14.13 40.41
C LYS A 23 -30.25 14.21 41.50
N PRO A 24 -30.60 14.06 42.79
CA PRO A 24 -29.61 13.98 43.84
C PRO A 24 -28.69 12.77 43.60
N PRO A 25 -27.42 12.81 44.06
CA PRO A 25 -26.46 11.76 43.82
C PRO A 25 -26.90 10.48 44.54
N SER A 26 -27.61 9.60 43.83
CA SER A 26 -27.81 8.23 44.28
C SER A 26 -26.47 7.49 44.18
N ALA A 27 -26.11 6.72 45.22
CA ALA A 27 -24.85 5.99 45.37
C ALA A 27 -24.57 4.89 44.31
N ASP A 28 -25.32 4.88 43.21
CA ASP A 28 -25.27 3.90 42.14
C ASP A 28 -24.64 4.56 40.88
N LEU A 29 -23.34 4.85 40.96
CA LEU A 29 -22.53 5.51 39.91
C LEU A 29 -22.47 4.74 38.58
N THR A 30 -23.00 3.51 38.53
CA THR A 30 -22.95 2.60 37.38
C THR A 30 -24.12 2.77 36.40
N LYS A 31 -25.20 3.47 36.78
CA LYS A 31 -26.43 3.58 35.96
C LYS A 31 -26.47 4.70 34.92
N GLY A 32 -25.40 5.48 34.75
CA GLY A 32 -25.38 6.66 33.87
C GLY A 32 -24.21 6.76 32.89
N VAL A 33 -23.37 5.72 32.79
CA VAL A 33 -22.22 5.70 31.88
C VAL A 33 -22.69 5.32 30.49
N THR A 34 -22.77 6.29 29.58
CA THR A 34 -22.99 6.04 28.15
C THR A 34 -21.64 6.05 27.45
N THR A 35 -21.38 5.15 26.51
CA THR A 35 -20.09 5.15 25.79
C THR A 35 -20.21 5.97 24.50
N ALA A 36 -19.38 6.99 24.33
CA ALA A 36 -19.26 7.68 23.05
C ALA A 36 -18.61 6.74 22.01
N PRO A 37 -19.14 6.68 20.78
CA PRO A 37 -18.54 5.89 19.72
C PRO A 37 -17.15 6.43 19.35
N THR A 38 -16.31 5.56 18.80
CA THR A 38 -14.99 5.94 18.29
C THR A 38 -15.13 6.84 17.06
N VAL A 39 -14.22 7.80 16.93
CA VAL A 39 -14.25 8.72 15.79
C VAL A 39 -13.45 8.12 14.63
N ILE A 40 -14.03 8.13 13.43
CA ILE A 40 -13.50 7.44 12.23
C ILE A 40 -12.46 8.23 11.43
N TRP A 41 -12.25 9.53 11.72
CA TRP A 41 -11.43 10.42 10.89
C TRP A 41 -9.97 9.92 10.72
N ARG A 42 -9.42 9.26 11.75
CA ARG A 42 -8.07 8.67 11.72
C ARG A 42 -7.96 7.62 10.60
N THR A 43 -8.98 6.78 10.45
CA THR A 43 -9.04 5.76 9.40
C THR A 43 -9.10 6.39 8.03
N TYR A 44 -9.83 7.50 7.86
CA TYR A 44 -9.83 8.24 6.60
C TYR A 44 -8.49 8.88 6.28
N LEU A 45 -7.81 9.44 7.28
CA LEU A 45 -6.48 10.03 7.10
C LEU A 45 -5.46 8.96 6.63
N VAL A 46 -5.39 7.84 7.34
CA VAL A 46 -4.52 6.72 6.99
C VAL A 46 -4.88 6.13 5.63
N ALA A 47 -6.17 5.99 5.33
CA ALA A 47 -6.62 5.46 4.04
C ALA A 47 -6.30 6.38 2.86
N ASN A 48 -6.36 7.69 3.06
CA ASN A 48 -6.00 8.66 2.03
C ASN A 48 -4.50 8.59 1.71
N GLU A 49 -3.63 8.65 2.73
CA GLU A 49 -2.18 8.53 2.53
C GLU A 49 -1.81 7.18 1.89
N TRP A 50 -2.48 6.10 2.30
CA TRP A 50 -2.33 4.79 1.66
C TRP A 50 -2.76 4.79 0.17
N ASN A 51 -3.79 5.55 -0.20
CA ASN A 51 -4.24 5.71 -1.59
C ASN A 51 -3.21 6.48 -2.43
N GLU A 52 -2.61 7.52 -1.86
CA GLU A 52 -1.56 8.31 -2.53
C GLU A 52 -0.32 7.47 -2.83
N LEU A 53 0.12 6.64 -1.87
CA LEU A 53 1.28 5.76 -2.01
C LEU A 53 1.13 4.69 -3.11
N GLN A 54 -0.10 4.25 -3.41
CA GLN A 54 -0.34 3.22 -4.43
C GLN A 54 0.21 3.57 -5.81
N ASN A 55 0.25 4.87 -6.15
CA ASN A 55 0.71 5.37 -7.44
C ASN A 55 2.13 5.94 -7.40
N TYR A 56 2.79 5.90 -6.25
CA TYR A 56 4.17 6.36 -6.09
C TYR A 56 5.14 5.48 -6.90
N ARG A 57 6.03 6.10 -7.67
CA ARG A 57 6.96 5.43 -8.60
C ARG A 57 8.39 5.90 -8.41
N LYS A 58 9.32 4.99 -8.68
CA LYS A 58 10.77 5.26 -8.68
C LYS A 58 11.25 5.97 -9.94
N THR A 59 10.47 5.88 -11.02
CA THR A 59 10.84 6.45 -12.33
C THR A 59 9.70 7.29 -12.91
N SER A 60 10.06 8.24 -13.77
CA SER A 60 9.11 9.10 -14.48
C SER A 60 9.09 8.74 -15.96
N ILE A 61 7.92 8.30 -16.46
CA ILE A 61 7.73 8.00 -17.88
C ILE A 61 7.96 9.24 -18.78
N ALA A 62 7.65 10.45 -18.27
CA ALA A 62 7.87 11.68 -19.01
C ALA A 62 9.37 11.91 -19.26
N VAL A 63 10.18 11.83 -18.20
CA VAL A 63 11.65 11.96 -18.28
C VAL A 63 12.21 10.84 -19.16
N GLN A 64 11.74 9.60 -18.95
CA GLN A 64 12.17 8.44 -19.72
C GLN A 64 11.97 8.66 -21.24
N MET A 65 10.77 9.09 -21.65
CA MET A 65 10.44 9.25 -23.08
C MET A 65 11.14 10.45 -23.71
N ILE A 66 11.26 11.56 -22.99
CA ILE A 66 12.00 12.75 -23.46
C ILE A 66 13.48 12.40 -23.66
N THR A 67 14.11 11.77 -22.66
CA THR A 67 15.51 11.37 -22.74
C THR A 67 15.73 10.35 -23.86
N MET A 68 14.87 9.35 -24.00
CA MET A 68 14.93 8.39 -25.13
C MET A 68 14.88 9.09 -26.49
N ALA A 69 13.93 10.03 -26.68
CA ALA A 69 13.82 10.77 -27.92
C ALA A 69 15.06 11.63 -28.22
N VAL A 70 15.62 12.31 -27.21
CA VAL A 70 16.85 13.11 -27.34
C VAL A 70 18.04 12.21 -27.70
N LEU A 71 18.26 11.13 -26.95
CA LEU A 71 19.39 10.22 -27.19
C LEU A 71 19.33 9.58 -28.59
N LEU A 72 18.15 9.12 -29.02
CA LEU A 72 18.01 8.45 -30.31
C LEU A 72 18.02 9.43 -31.50
N LYS A 73 17.30 10.56 -31.42
CA LYS A 73 17.14 11.48 -32.55
C LYS A 73 18.12 12.64 -32.57
N TRP A 74 18.38 13.28 -31.43
CA TRP A 74 19.27 14.44 -31.38
C TRP A 74 20.73 14.00 -31.41
N LEU A 75 21.10 13.01 -30.58
CA LEU A 75 22.47 12.46 -30.56
C LEU A 75 22.71 11.38 -31.62
N GLN A 76 21.69 11.04 -32.40
CA GLN A 76 21.75 10.05 -33.47
C GLN A 76 22.28 8.67 -33.02
N LEU A 77 22.05 8.30 -31.74
CA LEU A 77 22.46 6.99 -31.24
C LEU A 77 21.74 5.85 -31.94
N GLU A 78 20.61 6.11 -32.62
CA GLU A 78 19.94 5.10 -33.47
C GLU A 78 20.87 4.53 -34.56
N ASN A 79 21.87 5.28 -35.02
CA ASN A 79 22.87 4.81 -35.98
C ASN A 79 23.74 3.66 -35.43
N TRP A 80 23.83 3.50 -34.11
CA TRP A 80 24.58 2.41 -33.49
C TRP A 80 23.89 1.05 -33.64
N ALA A 81 22.63 1.04 -34.08
CA ALA A 81 21.93 -0.19 -34.45
C ALA A 81 22.32 -0.71 -35.85
N ALA A 82 23.07 0.06 -36.63
CA ALA A 82 23.52 -0.34 -37.95
C ALA A 82 24.58 -1.44 -37.86
N VAL A 83 24.40 -2.51 -38.63
CA VAL A 83 25.42 -3.56 -38.80
C VAL A 83 26.26 -3.21 -40.02
N ALA A 84 27.50 -2.79 -39.78
CA ALA A 84 28.48 -2.52 -40.82
C ALA A 84 29.88 -3.03 -40.41
N PRO A 85 30.76 -3.34 -41.38
CA PRO A 85 32.14 -3.72 -41.06
C PRO A 85 32.94 -2.51 -40.56
N GLY A 86 33.50 -2.61 -39.35
CA GLY A 86 34.32 -1.58 -38.72
C GLY A 86 33.66 -0.95 -37.47
N PHE A 87 34.32 0.04 -36.88
CA PHE A 87 33.82 0.80 -35.70
C PHE A 87 33.45 2.25 -36.05
N SER A 88 33.33 2.60 -37.34
CA SER A 88 32.96 3.96 -37.74
C SER A 88 31.48 4.22 -37.48
N THR A 89 31.13 5.43 -37.02
CA THR A 89 29.74 5.86 -36.80
C THR A 89 29.16 6.63 -37.98
N GLU A 90 30.00 7.00 -38.95
CA GLU A 90 29.59 7.66 -40.18
C GLU A 90 29.23 6.61 -41.24
N HIS A 91 27.95 6.28 -41.36
CA HIS A 91 27.44 5.40 -42.41
C HIS A 91 26.62 6.22 -43.41
N ARG A 92 27.33 6.94 -44.27
CA ARG A 92 26.73 7.86 -45.25
C ARG A 92 26.21 7.17 -46.51
N SER A 93 26.57 5.91 -46.71
CA SER A 93 26.22 5.13 -47.90
C SER A 93 26.21 3.63 -47.56
N PRO A 94 25.38 2.80 -48.23
CA PRO A 94 25.40 1.36 -48.08
C PRO A 94 26.81 0.76 -48.32
N PRO A 95 27.13 -0.39 -47.68
CA PRO A 95 26.21 -1.35 -47.10
C PRO A 95 26.15 -1.25 -45.56
N PHE A 96 25.11 -0.59 -45.04
CA PHE A 96 24.66 -0.81 -43.67
C PHE A 96 23.33 -1.56 -43.72
N SER A 97 23.20 -2.62 -42.93
CA SER A 97 21.90 -3.27 -42.72
C SER A 97 21.48 -3.04 -41.28
N GLU A 98 20.31 -2.42 -41.08
CA GLU A 98 19.68 -2.42 -39.76
C GLU A 98 18.99 -3.76 -39.55
N SER A 99 19.41 -4.51 -38.53
CA SER A 99 18.68 -5.69 -38.10
C SER A 99 17.65 -5.29 -37.05
N ARG A 100 16.47 -5.94 -37.06
CA ARG A 100 15.46 -5.71 -36.01
C ARG A 100 16.01 -6.03 -34.62
N LEU A 101 16.92 -7.00 -34.53
CA LEU A 101 17.55 -7.42 -33.29
C LEU A 101 18.51 -6.36 -32.74
N SER A 102 19.37 -5.76 -33.58
CA SER A 102 20.29 -4.69 -33.16
C SER A 102 19.54 -3.45 -32.70
N ARG A 103 18.46 -3.08 -33.39
CA ARG A 103 17.59 -1.96 -33.01
C ARG A 103 16.88 -2.21 -31.67
N PHE A 104 16.36 -3.41 -31.45
CA PHE A 104 15.79 -3.82 -30.16
C PHE A 104 16.83 -3.79 -29.03
N ALA A 105 18.03 -4.32 -29.28
CA ALA A 105 19.11 -4.36 -28.31
C ALA A 105 19.56 -2.96 -27.89
N LEU A 106 19.75 -2.05 -28.86
CA LEU A 106 20.08 -0.65 -28.59
C LEU A 106 18.98 0.05 -27.78
N ASN A 107 17.73 -0.07 -28.20
CA ASN A 107 16.59 0.53 -27.50
C ASN A 107 16.51 0.02 -26.06
N SER A 108 16.62 -1.29 -25.85
CA SER A 108 16.57 -1.90 -24.52
C SER A 108 17.72 -1.45 -23.64
N PHE A 109 18.94 -1.41 -24.18
CA PHE A 109 20.12 -0.96 -23.47
C PHE A 109 20.00 0.50 -23.01
N LEU A 110 19.65 1.41 -23.92
CA LEU A 110 19.47 2.83 -23.59
C LEU A 110 18.34 3.03 -22.58
N TYR A 111 17.20 2.38 -22.80
CA TYR A 111 16.05 2.51 -21.91
C TYR A 111 16.37 2.05 -20.49
N LEU A 112 16.98 0.85 -20.34
CA LEU A 112 17.37 0.32 -19.03
C LEU A 112 18.45 1.18 -18.37
N THR A 113 19.37 1.74 -19.14
CA THR A 113 20.39 2.65 -18.62
C THR A 113 19.78 3.93 -18.07
N ILE A 114 18.88 4.59 -18.81
CA ILE A 114 18.17 5.79 -18.32
C ILE A 114 17.36 5.45 -17.07
N ALA A 115 16.65 4.31 -17.07
CA ALA A 115 15.85 3.87 -15.94
C ALA A 115 16.70 3.61 -14.70
N ALA A 116 17.89 3.00 -14.87
CA ALA A 116 18.85 2.80 -13.77
C ALA A 116 19.36 4.13 -13.22
N VAL A 117 19.67 5.11 -14.08
CA VAL A 117 20.07 6.46 -13.63
C VAL A 117 18.94 7.15 -12.88
N GLN A 118 17.70 7.09 -13.38
CA GLN A 118 16.53 7.63 -12.68
C GLN A 118 16.33 6.96 -11.32
N TRP A 119 16.43 5.62 -11.27
CA TRP A 119 16.29 4.86 -10.04
C TRP A 119 17.37 5.24 -9.01
N VAL A 120 18.64 5.31 -9.42
CA VAL A 120 19.76 5.72 -8.55
C VAL A 120 19.51 7.12 -8.01
N PHE A 121 19.14 8.06 -8.87
CA PHE A 121 18.89 9.45 -8.46
C PHE A 121 17.69 9.54 -7.51
N HIS A 122 16.57 8.91 -7.83
CA HIS A 122 15.36 9.01 -7.04
C HIS A 122 15.49 8.29 -5.69
N VAL A 123 15.90 7.01 -5.70
CA VAL A 123 15.95 6.20 -4.47
C VAL A 123 17.15 6.58 -3.59
N LEU A 124 18.35 6.75 -4.15
CA LEU A 124 19.54 6.98 -3.32
C LEU A 124 19.73 8.45 -2.92
N ILE A 125 19.17 9.40 -3.65
CA ILE A 125 19.35 10.84 -3.40
C ILE A 125 18.05 11.47 -2.91
N ILE A 126 16.97 11.40 -3.69
CA ILE A 126 15.72 12.09 -3.33
C ILE A 126 15.10 11.46 -2.08
N GLU A 127 14.90 10.14 -2.08
CA GLU A 127 14.24 9.48 -0.95
C GLU A 127 15.11 9.53 0.31
N ARG A 128 16.41 9.28 0.15
CA ARG A 128 17.32 9.25 1.31
C ARG A 128 17.54 10.63 1.97
N ILE A 129 17.45 11.73 1.23
CA ILE A 129 17.83 13.06 1.72
C ILE A 129 16.61 13.97 1.91
N LEU A 130 15.57 13.84 1.08
CA LEU A 130 14.49 14.82 1.00
C LEU A 130 13.14 14.28 1.45
N VAL A 131 12.78 13.04 1.11
CA VAL A 131 11.41 12.53 1.31
C VAL A 131 11.42 11.05 1.69
N ASP A 132 10.84 10.69 2.82
CA ASP A 132 10.67 9.28 3.21
C ASP A 132 9.18 8.92 3.32
N PRO A 133 8.51 8.61 2.20
CA PRO A 133 7.06 8.44 2.19
C PRO A 133 6.62 7.17 2.92
N PHE A 134 7.45 6.13 2.94
CA PHE A 134 7.10 4.85 3.56
C PHE A 134 7.28 4.88 5.07
N HIS A 135 8.36 5.46 5.60
CA HIS A 135 8.46 5.63 7.07
C HIS A 135 7.43 6.64 7.58
N SER A 136 7.13 7.70 6.81
CA SER A 136 6.04 8.63 7.15
C SER A 136 4.69 7.91 7.30
N MET A 137 4.42 6.89 6.48
CA MET A 137 3.23 6.06 6.61
C MET A 137 3.22 5.22 7.89
N ILE A 138 4.35 4.62 8.25
CA ILE A 138 4.50 3.82 9.49
C ILE A 138 4.29 4.73 10.71
N ASP A 139 4.90 5.91 10.72
CA ASP A 139 4.75 6.93 11.75
C ASP A 139 3.28 7.35 11.87
N LEU A 140 2.64 7.67 10.74
CA LEU A 140 1.23 8.04 10.72
C LEU A 140 0.33 6.95 11.30
N CYS A 141 0.59 5.68 10.99
CA CYS A 141 -0.15 4.55 11.56
C CYS A 141 -0.06 4.54 13.10
N SER A 142 1.15 4.71 13.65
CA SER A 142 1.37 4.72 15.10
C SER A 142 0.71 5.90 15.82
N ILE A 143 0.78 7.09 15.21
CA ILE A 143 0.20 8.32 15.75
C ILE A 143 -1.32 8.30 15.66
N ALA A 144 -1.87 7.75 14.56
CA ALA A 144 -3.30 7.61 14.32
C ALA A 144 -3.92 6.40 15.06
N ASN A 145 -3.12 5.60 15.77
CA ASN A 145 -3.55 4.41 16.49
C ASN A 145 -4.25 3.38 15.56
N ILE A 146 -3.76 3.25 14.33
CA ILE A 146 -4.33 2.38 13.29
C ILE A 146 -3.26 1.46 12.73
N SER A 147 -3.54 0.15 12.71
CA SER A 147 -2.72 -0.82 11.98
C SER A 147 -3.26 -1.08 10.59
N VAL A 148 -2.38 -1.48 9.66
CA VAL A 148 -2.76 -1.76 8.28
C VAL A 148 -2.45 -3.22 7.97
N LEU A 149 -3.44 -3.97 7.55
CA LEU A 149 -3.27 -5.31 6.99
C LEU A 149 -3.56 -5.26 5.48
N SER A 150 -2.55 -5.43 4.63
CA SER A 150 -2.69 -5.43 3.17
C SER A 150 -2.37 -6.79 2.58
N LEU A 151 -3.41 -7.48 2.12
CA LEU A 151 -3.32 -8.80 1.52
C LEU A 151 -3.16 -8.70 0.00
N THR A 152 -2.01 -9.13 -0.51
CA THR A 152 -1.76 -9.26 -1.96
C THR A 152 -2.38 -10.53 -2.52
N HIS A 153 -2.48 -11.57 -1.68
CA HIS A 153 -3.10 -12.86 -1.94
C HIS A 153 -4.02 -13.23 -0.77
N PRO A 154 -4.88 -14.26 -0.87
CA PRO A 154 -5.89 -14.55 0.16
C PRO A 154 -5.34 -14.73 1.58
N LEU A 155 -4.10 -15.23 1.70
CA LEU A 155 -3.41 -15.52 2.96
C LEU A 155 -2.02 -14.85 3.07
N TYR A 156 -1.56 -14.17 2.03
CA TYR A 156 -0.22 -13.55 2.02
C TYR A 156 -0.31 -12.05 1.80
N GLY A 157 0.49 -11.30 2.54
CA GLY A 157 0.48 -9.86 2.48
C GLY A 157 1.47 -9.22 3.43
N TYR A 158 1.14 -8.01 3.84
CA TYR A 158 1.95 -7.17 4.71
C TYR A 158 1.12 -6.61 5.84
N TYR A 159 1.75 -6.46 7.00
CA TYR A 159 1.14 -5.88 8.19
C TYR A 159 2.02 -4.73 8.70
N ILE A 160 1.41 -3.58 8.94
CA ILE A 160 2.00 -2.44 9.63
C ILE A 160 1.31 -2.35 10.99
N HIS A 161 2.08 -2.56 12.04
CA HIS A 161 1.65 -2.34 13.40
C HIS A 161 1.63 -0.84 13.70
N GLY A 162 0.48 -0.33 14.09
CA GLY A 162 0.26 1.09 14.39
C GLY A 162 -0.55 1.30 15.66
N ARG A 163 -0.49 0.36 16.61
CA ARG A 163 -1.08 0.58 17.93
C ARG A 163 -0.25 1.63 18.66
N SER A 164 -0.89 2.72 19.07
CA SER A 164 -0.21 3.81 19.77
C SER A 164 0.25 3.36 21.15
N VAL A 165 1.49 3.71 21.51
CA VAL A 165 2.06 3.46 22.84
C VAL A 165 1.34 4.26 23.94
N HIS A 166 0.67 5.34 23.57
CA HIS A 166 -0.11 6.19 24.49
C HIS A 166 -1.55 5.69 24.70
N GLY A 167 -1.97 4.66 23.94
CA GLY A 167 -3.27 4.01 24.06
C GLY A 167 -4.45 4.82 23.49
N ARG A 168 -4.21 6.02 22.99
CA ARG A 168 -5.21 6.92 22.40
C ARG A 168 -4.57 7.88 21.39
N ALA A 169 -5.28 8.16 20.30
CA ALA A 169 -4.87 9.13 19.30
C ALA A 169 -5.72 10.43 19.29
N ASP A 170 -6.98 10.38 19.72
CA ASP A 170 -7.87 11.55 19.72
C ASP A 170 -7.56 12.51 20.87
N THR A 171 -6.50 13.30 20.76
CA THR A 171 -6.08 14.24 21.81
C THR A 171 -5.97 15.68 21.30
N ASP A 172 -5.87 16.63 22.24
CA ASP A 172 -5.59 18.02 21.88
C ASP A 172 -4.11 18.22 21.50
N MET A 173 -3.78 19.39 20.95
CA MET A 173 -2.42 19.72 20.51
C MET A 173 -1.40 19.66 21.66
N ALA A 174 -1.80 19.99 22.89
CA ALA A 174 -0.88 20.03 24.02
C ALA A 174 -0.49 18.61 24.46
N HIS A 175 -1.46 17.71 24.57
CA HIS A 175 -1.24 16.29 24.86
C HIS A 175 -0.47 15.60 23.74
N MET A 176 -0.79 15.89 22.47
CA MET A 176 -0.04 15.35 21.34
C MET A 176 1.44 15.76 21.40
N ASN A 177 1.73 17.03 21.72
CA ASN A 177 3.11 17.49 21.88
C ASN A 177 3.80 16.80 23.07
N GLN A 178 3.07 16.54 24.17
CA GLN A 178 3.59 15.79 25.31
C GLN A 178 3.91 14.34 24.94
N TYR A 179 3.07 13.68 24.15
CA TYR A 179 3.33 12.33 23.64
C TYR A 179 4.61 12.26 22.81
N LEU A 180 4.80 13.21 21.89
CA LEU A 180 6.02 13.31 21.09
C LEU A 180 7.26 13.60 21.94
N GLN A 181 7.14 14.40 22.99
CA GLN A 181 8.24 14.65 23.94
C GLN A 181 8.58 13.40 24.75
N ASN A 182 7.58 12.69 25.25
CA ASN A 182 7.78 11.44 25.99
C ASN A 182 8.46 10.38 25.12
N GLU A 183 8.10 10.28 23.84
CA GLU A 183 8.76 9.39 22.88
C GLU A 183 10.23 9.80 22.65
N ARG A 184 10.47 11.10 22.42
CA ARG A 184 11.83 11.64 22.25
C ARG A 184 12.72 11.37 23.46
N ASP A 185 12.16 11.48 24.66
CA ASP A 185 12.88 11.31 25.93
C ASP A 185 12.90 9.85 26.40
N ASN A 186 12.37 8.90 25.60
CA ASN A 186 12.26 7.47 25.92
C ASN A 186 11.52 7.19 27.25
N LEU A 187 10.47 7.96 27.53
CA LEU A 187 9.62 7.85 28.72
C LEU A 187 8.37 6.97 28.49
N CYS A 188 8.24 6.36 27.31
CA CYS A 188 7.15 5.45 26.96
C CYS A 188 7.68 4.11 26.43
N GLY A 189 6.77 3.16 26.20
CA GLY A 189 7.12 1.89 25.56
C GLY A 189 7.52 2.08 24.08
N ASN A 190 8.09 1.01 23.51
CA ASN A 190 8.43 0.93 22.09
C ASN A 190 7.17 0.76 21.22
N ARG A 191 7.23 1.24 19.97
CA ARG A 191 6.10 1.23 19.03
C ARG A 191 5.86 -0.11 18.34
N GLY A 192 6.79 -1.05 18.41
CA GLY A 192 6.71 -2.32 17.69
C GLY A 192 5.69 -3.28 18.27
N LEU A 193 5.38 -4.31 17.49
CA LEU A 193 4.43 -5.37 17.89
C LEU A 193 4.97 -6.22 19.05
N GLU A 194 6.30 -6.40 19.10
CA GLU A 194 6.96 -7.18 20.16
C GLU A 194 7.37 -6.31 21.34
N PRO A 195 7.25 -6.82 22.58
CA PRO A 195 7.74 -6.11 23.76
C PRO A 195 9.24 -5.78 23.63
N GLY A 196 9.57 -4.48 23.70
CA GLY A 196 10.96 -4.00 23.63
C GLY A 196 11.53 -3.88 22.20
N SER A 197 10.69 -3.99 21.17
CA SER A 197 11.08 -3.77 19.77
C SER A 197 10.40 -2.52 19.21
N ASP A 198 11.11 -1.75 18.38
CA ASP A 198 10.52 -0.66 17.60
C ASP A 198 10.02 -1.11 16.22
N LEU A 199 10.24 -2.37 15.84
CA LEU A 199 9.87 -2.87 14.52
C LEU A 199 8.34 -2.95 14.36
N GLN A 200 7.82 -2.21 13.39
CA GLN A 200 6.39 -2.10 13.10
C GLN A 200 5.94 -2.85 11.84
N THR A 201 6.85 -3.26 10.96
CA THR A 201 6.52 -3.86 9.66
C THR A 201 6.77 -5.36 9.62
N PHE A 202 5.82 -6.08 9.05
CA PHE A 202 5.85 -7.54 8.95
C PHE A 202 5.34 -8.03 7.60
N ILE A 203 5.95 -9.09 7.09
CA ILE A 203 5.42 -9.88 5.98
C ILE A 203 4.59 -11.00 6.59
N VAL A 204 3.33 -11.14 6.18
CA VAL A 204 2.40 -12.06 6.84
C VAL A 204 1.97 -13.19 5.93
N CYS A 205 2.03 -14.40 6.46
CA CYS A 205 1.40 -15.61 5.93
C CYS A 205 0.36 -16.06 6.96
N LEU A 206 -0.92 -15.91 6.66
CA LEU A 206 -2.02 -16.16 7.59
C LEU A 206 -2.48 -17.64 7.51
N PRO A 207 -2.96 -18.21 8.62
CA PRO A 207 -3.45 -19.59 8.64
C PRO A 207 -4.80 -19.70 7.92
N LYS A 208 -5.15 -20.90 7.45
CA LYS A 208 -6.44 -21.11 6.76
C LYS A 208 -7.63 -20.78 7.66
N ALA A 209 -7.54 -21.11 8.95
CA ALA A 209 -8.57 -20.83 9.93
C ALA A 209 -8.88 -19.33 10.10
N PHE A 210 -7.88 -18.45 9.90
CA PHE A 210 -8.09 -17.00 9.86
C PHE A 210 -8.99 -16.62 8.68
N ARG A 211 -8.70 -17.17 7.49
CA ARG A 211 -9.44 -16.86 6.27
C ARG A 211 -10.89 -17.30 6.34
N ASP A 212 -11.12 -18.50 6.85
CA ASP A 212 -12.47 -19.07 6.97
C ASP A 212 -13.34 -18.18 7.89
N GLN A 213 -12.82 -17.76 9.05
CA GLN A 213 -13.51 -16.83 9.96
C GLN A 213 -13.71 -15.45 9.33
N PHE A 214 -12.68 -14.91 8.68
CA PHE A 214 -12.76 -13.61 8.02
C PHE A 214 -13.84 -13.58 6.93
N ASP A 215 -13.86 -14.61 6.07
CA ASP A 215 -14.84 -14.70 4.98
C ASP A 215 -16.25 -14.94 5.52
N GLU A 216 -16.43 -15.66 6.63
CA GLU A 216 -17.71 -15.80 7.32
C GLU A 216 -18.27 -14.45 7.80
N ILE A 217 -17.43 -13.63 8.44
CA ILE A 217 -17.83 -12.30 8.91
C ILE A 217 -18.13 -11.38 7.71
N ALA A 218 -17.26 -11.36 6.71
CA ALA A 218 -17.44 -10.53 5.52
C ALA A 218 -18.69 -10.92 4.70
N ALA A 219 -19.06 -12.21 4.67
CA ALA A 219 -20.26 -12.69 3.99
C ALA A 219 -21.55 -12.08 4.56
N LYS A 220 -21.57 -11.69 5.84
CA LYS A 220 -22.72 -11.05 6.49
C LYS A 220 -23.16 -9.76 5.79
N VAL A 221 -22.26 -9.06 5.09
CA VAL A 221 -22.60 -7.87 4.28
C VAL A 221 -23.64 -8.19 3.22
N PHE A 222 -23.59 -9.38 2.62
CA PHE A 222 -24.45 -9.78 1.50
C PHE A 222 -25.76 -10.44 1.91
N ILE A 223 -25.91 -10.88 3.17
CA ILE A 223 -27.12 -11.55 3.65
C ILE A 223 -28.28 -10.53 3.77
N PRO A 224 -29.35 -10.62 2.97
CA PRO A 224 -30.46 -9.66 3.07
C PRO A 224 -31.17 -9.79 4.41
N THR A 225 -31.25 -8.70 5.18
CA THR A 225 -32.01 -8.68 6.44
C THR A 225 -33.48 -8.42 6.13
N THR A 226 -34.40 -9.07 6.85
CA THR A 226 -35.86 -8.94 6.64
C THR A 226 -36.36 -7.49 6.68
N GLN A 227 -35.65 -6.60 7.39
CA GLN A 227 -35.92 -5.16 7.46
C GLN A 227 -35.57 -4.40 6.17
N THR A 228 -34.56 -4.80 5.41
CA THR A 228 -34.12 -4.07 4.20
C THR A 228 -35.03 -4.30 2.99
N VAL A 229 -35.85 -5.36 3.02
CA VAL A 229 -36.76 -5.73 1.90
C VAL A 229 -37.98 -4.79 1.80
N ARG A 230 -38.28 -4.03 2.86
CA ARG A 230 -39.47 -3.16 2.94
C ARG A 230 -39.18 -1.66 2.86
N LEU A 231 -37.91 -1.26 2.80
CA LEU A 231 -37.49 0.14 2.79
C LEU A 231 -37.28 0.61 1.35
N THR A 232 -37.76 1.82 1.03
CA THR A 232 -37.56 2.46 -0.27
C THR A 232 -36.85 3.81 -0.11
N GLY A 233 -36.09 4.22 -1.12
CA GLY A 233 -35.43 5.54 -1.12
C GLY A 233 -34.27 5.67 -0.13
N THR A 234 -34.18 6.81 0.55
CA THR A 234 -33.07 7.22 1.44
C THR A 234 -32.93 6.34 2.68
N GLU A 235 -34.04 5.83 3.22
CA GLU A 235 -34.04 4.95 4.40
C GLU A 235 -33.34 3.61 4.13
N ALA A 236 -33.49 3.08 2.91
CA ALA A 236 -32.78 1.87 2.48
C ALA A 236 -31.27 2.09 2.40
N THR A 237 -30.82 3.27 1.93
CA THR A 237 -29.40 3.63 1.89
C THR A 237 -28.81 3.75 3.29
N THR A 238 -29.50 4.42 4.22
CA THR A 238 -29.04 4.54 5.61
C THR A 238 -28.96 3.18 6.30
N ALA A 239 -29.97 2.33 6.14
CA ALA A 239 -29.97 0.97 6.69
C ALA A 239 -28.81 0.12 6.13
N LYS A 240 -28.50 0.26 4.83
CA LYS A 240 -27.36 -0.40 4.21
C LYS A 240 -26.03 0.08 4.79
N VAL A 241 -25.85 1.38 4.99
CA VAL A 241 -24.63 1.95 5.59
C VAL A 241 -24.46 1.48 7.03
N GLN A 242 -25.51 1.49 7.84
CA GLN A 242 -25.47 0.98 9.22
C GLN A 242 -25.08 -0.51 9.27
N LYS A 243 -25.59 -1.31 8.33
CA LYS A 243 -25.22 -2.72 8.22
C LYS A 243 -23.73 -2.90 7.88
N ILE A 244 -23.22 -2.12 6.93
CA ILE A 244 -21.79 -2.15 6.55
C ILE A 244 -20.93 -1.74 7.75
N ALA A 245 -21.29 -0.67 8.45
CA ALA A 245 -20.58 -0.21 9.65
C ALA A 245 -20.53 -1.31 10.73
N LYS A 246 -21.65 -1.99 11.00
CA LYS A 246 -21.67 -3.09 11.97
C LYS A 246 -20.75 -4.25 11.58
N VAL A 247 -20.74 -4.65 10.31
CA VAL A 247 -19.84 -5.72 9.86
C VAL A 247 -18.38 -5.27 9.91
N HIS A 248 -18.11 -4.00 9.59
CA HIS A 248 -16.77 -3.43 9.75
C HIS A 248 -16.30 -3.48 11.20
N ASP A 249 -17.15 -3.14 12.17
CA ASP A 249 -16.83 -3.23 13.60
C ASP A 249 -16.55 -4.69 14.03
N GLU A 250 -17.34 -5.65 13.54
CA GLU A 250 -17.10 -7.09 13.78
C GLU A 250 -15.75 -7.54 13.19
N ILE A 251 -15.38 -7.08 11.99
CA ILE A 251 -14.09 -7.37 11.37
C ILE A 251 -12.95 -6.73 12.17
N ASN A 252 -13.09 -5.46 12.57
CA ASN A 252 -12.09 -4.76 13.35
C ASN A 252 -11.81 -5.48 14.68
N GLN A 253 -12.88 -5.88 15.38
CA GLN A 253 -12.77 -6.66 16.61
C GLN A 253 -12.06 -8.00 16.39
N PHE A 254 -12.45 -8.76 15.36
CA PHE A 254 -11.79 -10.02 15.01
C PHE A 254 -10.30 -9.82 14.73
N LEU A 255 -9.92 -8.78 13.98
CA LEU A 255 -8.53 -8.48 13.67
C LEU A 255 -7.73 -8.08 14.92
N MET A 256 -8.30 -7.26 15.81
CA MET A 256 -7.67 -6.93 17.10
C MET A 256 -7.44 -8.19 17.94
N GLU A 257 -8.46 -9.05 18.08
CA GLU A 257 -8.36 -10.31 18.84
C GLU A 257 -7.33 -11.28 18.24
N PHE A 258 -7.23 -11.33 16.91
CA PHE A 258 -6.22 -12.12 16.22
C PHE A 258 -4.81 -11.60 16.48
N ILE A 259 -4.58 -10.28 16.37
CA ILE A 259 -3.25 -9.69 16.61
C ILE A 259 -2.85 -9.83 18.09
N ASP A 260 -3.78 -9.66 19.03
CA ASP A 260 -3.54 -9.80 20.48
C ASP A 260 -3.44 -11.28 20.94
N HIS A 261 -3.32 -12.26 20.02
CA HIS A 261 -3.28 -13.70 20.33
C HIS A 261 -4.46 -14.19 21.20
N SER A 262 -5.58 -13.48 21.17
CA SER A 262 -6.77 -13.78 21.99
C SER A 262 -7.72 -14.74 21.28
N ASN A 263 -7.55 -14.94 19.97
CA ASN A 263 -8.31 -15.91 19.18
C ASN A 263 -7.73 -17.32 19.35
N THR A 264 -8.52 -18.25 19.90
CA THR A 264 -8.09 -19.64 20.13
C THR A 264 -8.07 -20.51 18.87
N THR A 265 -8.67 -20.04 17.77
CA THR A 265 -8.87 -20.84 16.55
C THR A 265 -7.80 -20.55 15.48
N ALA A 266 -7.25 -19.33 15.47
CA ALA A 266 -6.21 -18.92 14.54
C ALA A 266 -5.14 -18.14 15.29
N ASP A 267 -3.89 -18.58 15.17
CA ASP A 267 -2.74 -17.98 15.85
C ASP A 267 -1.57 -17.80 14.87
N TYR A 268 -0.57 -17.01 15.24
CA TYR A 268 0.63 -16.75 14.45
C TYR A 268 1.90 -16.72 15.30
N VAL A 269 3.06 -16.85 14.64
CA VAL A 269 4.38 -16.75 15.29
C VAL A 269 5.23 -15.70 14.60
N LEU A 270 6.00 -14.97 15.40
CA LEU A 270 6.96 -13.97 14.93
C LEU A 270 8.31 -14.61 14.64
N ARG A 271 8.86 -14.35 13.45
CA ARG A 271 10.03 -15.05 12.93
C ARG A 271 10.87 -14.14 12.03
N ASP A 272 12.15 -14.47 11.89
CA ASP A 272 13.01 -13.93 10.82
C ASP A 272 13.03 -14.84 9.58
N ARG A 273 12.99 -14.22 8.40
CA ARG A 273 13.21 -14.92 7.13
C ARG A 273 14.69 -15.29 7.02
N SER A 274 14.94 -16.53 6.59
CA SER A 274 16.27 -16.94 6.16
C SER A 274 16.67 -16.21 4.90
N PHE A 275 17.98 -16.11 4.64
CA PHE A 275 18.50 -15.49 3.43
C PHE A 275 17.88 -16.06 2.15
N LEU A 276 17.72 -17.39 2.08
CA LEU A 276 17.14 -18.05 0.91
C LEU A 276 15.65 -17.75 0.74
N GLU A 277 14.88 -17.72 1.83
CA GLU A 277 13.47 -17.31 1.79
C GLU A 277 13.34 -15.85 1.32
N SER A 278 14.23 -14.96 1.75
CA SER A 278 14.25 -13.55 1.34
C SER A 278 14.65 -13.36 -0.13
N VAL A 279 15.65 -14.11 -0.63
CA VAL A 279 16.12 -13.99 -2.02
C VAL A 279 15.11 -14.56 -3.01
N LEU A 280 14.48 -15.69 -2.68
CA LEU A 280 13.54 -16.36 -3.58
C LEU A 280 12.10 -15.82 -3.47
N ASP A 281 11.84 -15.01 -2.44
CA ASP A 281 10.52 -14.59 -2.01
C ASP A 281 9.53 -15.75 -1.78
N ILE A 282 9.99 -16.81 -1.12
CA ILE A 282 9.21 -18.02 -0.79
C ILE A 282 9.27 -18.27 0.72
N ASP A 283 8.17 -18.74 1.33
CA ASP A 283 8.17 -19.26 2.69
C ASP A 283 8.40 -20.79 2.66
N PHE A 284 9.40 -21.28 3.39
CA PHE A 284 9.70 -22.71 3.43
C PHE A 284 8.93 -23.46 4.51
N LYS A 285 8.19 -22.75 5.37
CA LYS A 285 7.36 -23.38 6.41
C LYS A 285 5.92 -23.49 5.95
N ASP A 286 5.28 -24.56 6.39
CA ASP A 286 3.83 -24.72 6.24
C ASP A 286 3.12 -23.80 7.25
N THR A 287 2.41 -22.79 6.73
CA THR A 287 1.63 -21.82 7.53
C THR A 287 0.15 -22.19 7.61
N THR A 288 -0.24 -23.40 7.21
CA THR A 288 -1.66 -23.81 7.16
C THR A 288 -2.32 -23.76 8.54
N GLN A 289 -1.62 -24.23 9.58
CA GLN A 289 -2.13 -24.32 10.95
C GLN A 289 -1.83 -23.06 11.79
N THR A 290 -0.61 -22.56 11.69
CA THR A 290 -0.15 -21.39 12.44
C THR A 290 0.43 -20.39 11.46
N GLY A 291 -0.04 -19.15 11.54
CA GLY A 291 0.45 -18.06 10.72
C GLY A 291 1.91 -17.71 11.03
N ASN A 292 2.52 -16.99 10.11
CA ASN A 292 3.89 -16.52 10.24
C ASN A 292 3.92 -15.01 10.00
N PHE A 293 4.45 -14.26 10.96
CA PHE A 293 4.75 -12.84 10.84
C PHE A 293 6.27 -12.71 10.75
N ALA A 294 6.74 -12.58 9.52
CA ALA A 294 8.13 -12.39 9.21
C ALA A 294 8.54 -10.94 9.49
N ARG A 295 9.53 -10.73 10.36
CA ARG A 295 10.11 -9.42 10.66
C ARG A 295 10.69 -8.79 9.40
N ASP A 296 10.30 -7.56 9.10
CA ASP A 296 10.84 -6.79 7.99
C ASP A 296 11.84 -5.72 8.48
N ASN A 297 13.10 -6.12 8.63
CA ASN A 297 14.18 -5.19 9.04
C ASN A 297 14.44 -4.05 8.03
N SER A 298 13.86 -4.09 6.84
CA SER A 298 14.00 -3.02 5.85
C SER A 298 12.96 -1.91 6.01
N GLU A 299 11.90 -2.15 6.78
CA GLU A 299 10.75 -1.26 6.97
C GLU A 299 10.05 -0.84 5.66
N MET A 300 10.28 -1.61 4.59
CA MET A 300 9.92 -1.27 3.22
C MET A 300 9.25 -2.42 2.47
N ALA A 301 9.11 -3.61 3.06
CA ALA A 301 8.53 -4.77 2.38
C ALA A 301 7.08 -4.54 1.96
N PHE A 302 6.31 -3.80 2.76
CA PHE A 302 4.92 -3.46 2.41
C PHE A 302 4.80 -2.63 1.14
N SER A 303 5.89 -2.00 0.67
CA SER A 303 5.91 -1.34 -0.62
C SER A 303 5.63 -2.29 -1.80
N GLY A 304 5.81 -3.60 -1.59
CA GLY A 304 5.38 -4.67 -2.50
C GLY A 304 3.88 -4.74 -2.75
N ALA A 305 3.05 -4.09 -1.92
CA ALA A 305 1.62 -3.89 -2.18
C ALA A 305 1.33 -2.84 -3.27
N PHE A 306 2.31 -2.00 -3.61
CA PHE A 306 2.15 -0.86 -4.50
C PHE A 306 2.92 -1.02 -5.82
N VAL A 307 2.73 -0.05 -6.72
CA VAL A 307 3.53 0.07 -7.94
C VAL A 307 5.01 0.18 -7.60
N TYR A 308 5.38 0.92 -6.55
CA TYR A 308 6.75 1.11 -6.11
C TYR A 308 7.54 -0.19 -5.91
N GLY A 309 7.00 -1.15 -5.16
CA GLY A 309 7.65 -2.44 -4.93
C GLY A 309 7.72 -3.31 -6.18
N ASN A 310 6.85 -3.06 -7.16
CA ASN A 310 6.74 -3.82 -8.40
C ASN A 310 7.16 -3.02 -9.65
N GLU A 311 8.02 -2.03 -9.49
CA GLU A 311 8.43 -1.09 -10.54
C GLU A 311 8.94 -1.81 -11.80
N TRP A 312 9.66 -2.93 -11.64
CA TRP A 312 10.19 -3.73 -12.76
C TRP A 312 9.11 -4.20 -13.73
N SER A 313 7.93 -4.60 -13.22
CA SER A 313 6.81 -5.05 -14.05
C SER A 313 6.30 -3.92 -14.95
N TYR A 314 6.22 -2.70 -14.43
CA TYR A 314 5.81 -1.53 -15.20
C TYR A 314 6.91 -1.09 -16.18
N LEU A 315 8.16 -1.03 -15.72
CA LEU A 315 9.29 -0.63 -16.53
C LEU A 315 9.50 -1.55 -17.74
N SER A 316 9.44 -2.87 -17.51
CA SER A 316 9.57 -3.87 -18.58
C SER A 316 8.42 -3.80 -19.58
N PHE A 317 7.18 -3.59 -19.11
CA PHE A 317 6.03 -3.34 -19.98
C PHE A 317 6.23 -2.10 -20.86
N GLU A 318 6.63 -0.96 -20.28
CA GLU A 318 6.85 0.29 -21.00
C GLU A 318 8.01 0.18 -22.00
N LEU A 319 9.09 -0.53 -21.64
CA LEU A 319 10.21 -0.85 -22.53
C LEU A 319 9.76 -1.68 -23.74
N LEU A 320 9.00 -2.74 -23.49
CA LEU A 320 8.50 -3.61 -24.56
C LEU A 320 7.54 -2.85 -25.46
N LEU A 321 6.65 -2.03 -24.89
CA LEU A 321 5.74 -1.18 -25.65
C LEU A 321 6.49 -0.22 -26.57
N PHE A 322 7.47 0.51 -26.04
CA PHE A 322 8.32 1.40 -26.82
C PHE A 322 9.01 0.66 -27.97
N SER A 323 9.63 -0.47 -27.65
CA SER A 323 10.39 -1.25 -28.62
C SER A 323 9.51 -1.84 -29.71
N CYS A 324 8.33 -2.36 -29.37
CA CYS A 324 7.36 -2.88 -30.34
C CYS A 324 6.89 -1.79 -31.31
N ILE A 325 6.59 -0.58 -30.81
CA ILE A 325 6.14 0.53 -31.68
C ILE A 325 7.29 1.04 -32.54
N ASP A 326 8.50 1.16 -32.00
CA ASP A 326 9.68 1.58 -32.77
C ASP A 326 10.00 0.57 -33.87
N LEU A 327 9.95 -0.73 -33.60
CA LEU A 327 10.16 -1.77 -34.62
C LEU A 327 9.07 -1.80 -35.69
N ALA A 328 7.82 -1.48 -35.33
CA ALA A 328 6.71 -1.45 -36.27
C ALA A 328 6.70 -0.20 -37.17
N THR A 329 7.11 0.95 -36.63
CA THR A 329 7.00 2.25 -37.31
C THR A 329 8.33 2.78 -37.82
N THR A 330 9.46 2.21 -37.41
CA THR A 330 10.83 2.69 -37.65
C THR A 330 11.07 4.15 -37.21
N ASN A 331 10.18 4.69 -36.38
CA ASN A 331 10.23 6.06 -35.91
C ASN A 331 10.20 6.12 -34.37
N SER A 332 11.36 6.33 -33.77
CA SER A 332 11.53 6.35 -32.32
C SER A 332 10.83 7.52 -31.63
N ALA A 333 10.66 8.66 -32.31
CA ALA A 333 9.94 9.80 -31.75
C ALA A 333 8.44 9.52 -31.64
N PHE A 334 7.87 8.89 -32.68
CA PHE A 334 6.50 8.44 -32.66
C PHE A 334 6.29 7.34 -31.60
N ALA A 335 7.22 6.38 -31.49
CA ALA A 335 7.20 5.36 -30.46
C ALA A 335 7.23 5.96 -29.04
N ALA A 336 8.06 6.97 -28.80
CA ALA A 336 8.12 7.68 -27.51
C ALA A 336 6.78 8.35 -27.17
N PHE A 337 6.16 9.05 -28.14
CA PHE A 337 4.88 9.73 -27.94
C PHE A 337 3.74 8.75 -27.61
N ILE A 338 3.63 7.65 -28.36
CA ILE A 338 2.58 6.64 -28.11
C ILE A 338 2.81 5.95 -26.78
N THR A 339 4.05 5.59 -26.45
CA THR A 339 4.38 4.94 -25.16
C THR A 339 4.04 5.86 -23.99
N PHE A 340 4.40 7.15 -24.07
CA PHE A 340 4.03 8.14 -23.06
C PHE A 340 2.51 8.23 -22.87
N THR A 341 1.78 8.35 -23.98
CA THR A 341 0.32 8.51 -23.97
C THR A 341 -0.36 7.28 -23.37
N PHE A 342 0.02 6.09 -23.83
CA PHE A 342 -0.53 4.83 -23.36
C PHE A 342 -0.21 4.60 -21.88
N SER A 343 1.06 4.75 -21.47
CA SER A 343 1.44 4.58 -20.06
C SER A 343 0.70 5.56 -19.14
N THR A 344 0.55 6.82 -19.56
CA THR A 344 -0.19 7.82 -18.78
C THR A 344 -1.66 7.45 -18.61
N LEU A 345 -2.31 6.98 -19.68
CA LEU A 345 -3.70 6.55 -19.64
C LEU A 345 -3.87 5.26 -18.81
N PHE A 346 -2.97 4.31 -18.98
CA PHE A 346 -2.93 3.07 -18.22
C PHE A 346 -2.78 3.36 -16.72
N ARG A 347 -1.83 4.22 -16.33
CA ARG A 347 -1.64 4.64 -14.93
C ARG A 347 -2.90 5.27 -14.34
N LYS A 348 -3.55 6.19 -15.07
CA LYS A 348 -4.80 6.81 -14.61
C LYS A 348 -5.90 5.77 -14.42
N SER A 349 -6.00 4.81 -15.33
CA SER A 349 -6.98 3.73 -15.24
C SER A 349 -6.69 2.83 -14.02
N CYS A 350 -5.44 2.43 -13.83
CA CYS A 350 -4.99 1.64 -12.67
C CYS A 350 -5.27 2.36 -11.36
N SER A 351 -4.99 3.66 -11.26
CA SER A 351 -5.27 4.48 -10.08
C SER A 351 -6.76 4.40 -9.69
N VAL A 352 -7.68 4.57 -10.64
CA VAL A 352 -9.12 4.42 -10.40
C VAL A 352 -9.48 3.00 -9.93
N PHE A 353 -8.88 1.96 -10.50
CA PHE A 353 -9.10 0.59 -10.05
C PHE A 353 -8.58 0.34 -8.63
N PHE A 354 -7.42 0.92 -8.28
CA PHE A 354 -6.84 0.77 -6.96
C PHE A 354 -7.66 1.49 -5.89
N THR A 355 -8.08 2.73 -6.11
CA THR A 355 -8.98 3.47 -5.20
C THR A 355 -10.31 2.74 -5.01
N ASN A 356 -10.89 2.22 -6.11
CA ASN A 356 -12.13 1.43 -6.04
C ASN A 356 -11.94 0.12 -5.27
N SER A 357 -10.78 -0.53 -5.41
CA SER A 357 -10.45 -1.76 -4.67
C SER A 357 -10.27 -1.46 -3.18
N LEU A 358 -9.55 -0.39 -2.85
CA LEU A 358 -9.34 0.06 -1.48
C LEU A 358 -10.66 0.37 -0.79
N THR A 359 -11.54 1.15 -1.44
CA THR A 359 -12.90 1.46 -0.95
C THR A 359 -13.68 0.18 -0.61
N LYS A 360 -13.62 -0.82 -1.49
CA LYS A 360 -14.35 -2.09 -1.30
C LYS A 360 -13.76 -2.97 -0.20
N SER A 361 -12.44 -2.99 -0.03
CA SER A 361 -11.79 -3.85 0.98
C SER A 361 -11.81 -3.22 2.37
N SER A 362 -11.57 -1.91 2.46
CA SER A 362 -11.46 -1.18 3.72
C SER A 362 -12.79 -0.68 4.27
N PHE A 363 -13.86 -0.75 3.47
CA PHE A 363 -15.18 -0.18 3.77
C PHE A 363 -15.17 1.34 4.04
N VAL A 364 -14.08 2.03 3.71
CA VAL A 364 -13.95 3.49 3.71
C VAL A 364 -14.79 4.07 2.57
N ASP A 365 -15.46 5.20 2.80
CA ASP A 365 -16.22 5.91 1.77
C ASP A 365 -15.26 6.58 0.78
N GLN A 366 -15.50 6.34 -0.52
CA GLN A 366 -14.69 6.83 -1.62
C GLN A 366 -14.51 8.36 -1.61
N ARG A 367 -15.45 9.13 -1.03
CA ARG A 367 -15.37 10.59 -0.95
C ARG A 367 -14.20 11.11 -0.11
N PHE A 368 -13.61 10.25 0.72
CA PHE A 368 -12.44 10.59 1.54
C PHE A 368 -11.10 10.14 0.92
N LEU A 369 -11.13 9.57 -0.29
CA LEU A 369 -9.94 9.15 -1.02
C LEU A 369 -9.78 10.05 -2.25
N PHE A 370 -8.72 10.85 -2.30
CA PHE A 370 -8.42 11.72 -3.45
C PHE A 370 -7.07 11.43 -4.11
#